data_AF-A0A1I5ZPT1-F1
#
_entry.id   AF-A0A1I5ZPT1-F1
#
_cell.length_a   1.000
_cell.length_b   1.000
_cell.length_c   1.000
_cell.angle_alpha   90.00
_cell.angle_beta   90.00
_cell.angle_gamma   90.00
#
_symmetry.space_group_name_H-M   'P 1'
#
loop_
_entity.id
_entity.type
_entity.pdbx_description
1 polymer ?
#
loop_
_entity_poly.entity_id
_entity_poly.type
_entity_poly.pdbx_seq_one_letter_code
_entity_poly.pdbx_strand_id
1 'polypeptide(L)'
;MEAPDSLTEPFTLPSPTPPLPSTPLPGTAPPGTAPHYAPPGALGIKSWAEEDRPREKLMAKGRAALSDAELIAILLGSGTTKLTAVDVAKLMLQGVGNDLNALAKESVKQLCRHPGIGEAKAITVVAALELGRRRKEADAAPRTTITCSRDIYNLIRPNLMDLPHEEFWVILLNRANVVMRKTAISRGGVAGTVADPKMIFKEALEQLASSIILVHNHPSGNRNPSAADIQLTKKLKEAGQFLDLPILDHLIYSDQGYYSFADEGVL
;
A
#
# COMPACT_ATOMS: atom_id res chain seq x y z
N MET A 1 3.11 -97.59 -1.66
CA MET A 1 3.97 -98.17 -2.71
C MET A 1 3.98 -97.17 -3.85
N GLU A 2 5.18 -96.68 -4.15
CA GLU A 2 5.56 -95.82 -5.30
C GLU A 2 4.96 -94.40 -5.40
N ALA A 3 5.85 -93.43 -5.16
CA ALA A 3 5.76 -92.08 -5.70
C ALA A 3 6.34 -92.07 -7.13
N PRO A 4 5.82 -91.26 -8.06
CA PRO A 4 6.53 -90.95 -9.29
C PRO A 4 7.17 -89.55 -9.24
N ASP A 5 8.44 -89.53 -9.62
CA ASP A 5 9.28 -88.39 -9.96
C ASP A 5 8.59 -87.43 -10.95
N SER A 6 8.57 -86.13 -10.62
CA SER A 6 8.34 -85.07 -11.60
C SER A 6 9.57 -84.17 -11.67
N LEU A 7 10.27 -84.32 -12.79
CA LEU A 7 11.40 -83.56 -13.30
C LEU A 7 11.26 -82.04 -13.06
N THR A 8 12.15 -81.48 -12.24
CA THR A 8 12.41 -80.05 -12.14
C THR A 8 13.37 -79.62 -13.25
N GLU A 9 12.85 -78.98 -14.30
CA GLU A 9 13.64 -78.21 -15.27
C GLU A 9 14.03 -76.85 -14.63
N PRO A 10 15.31 -76.43 -14.66
CA PRO A 10 15.74 -75.18 -14.07
C PRO A 10 15.26 -73.97 -14.88
N PHE A 11 14.48 -73.11 -14.22
CA PHE A 11 14.07 -71.79 -14.72
C PHE A 11 15.31 -70.94 -15.04
N THR A 12 15.58 -70.77 -16.33
CA THR A 12 16.70 -69.93 -16.81
C THR A 12 16.25 -68.48 -16.83
N LEU A 13 16.84 -67.64 -15.97
CA LEU A 13 16.59 -66.20 -15.97
C LEU A 13 17.05 -65.59 -17.31
N PRO A 14 16.27 -64.70 -17.94
CA PRO A 14 16.72 -64.02 -19.15
C PRO A 14 17.94 -63.15 -18.85
N SER A 15 18.94 -63.24 -19.73
CA SER A 15 20.16 -62.44 -19.68
C SER A 15 19.84 -60.93 -19.60
N PRO A 16 20.62 -60.14 -18.85
CA PRO A 16 20.40 -58.70 -18.77
C PRO A 16 20.51 -58.07 -20.17
N THR A 17 19.49 -57.33 -20.57
CA THR A 17 19.52 -56.46 -21.74
C THR A 17 20.74 -55.52 -21.65
N PRO A 18 21.52 -55.36 -22.72
CA PRO A 18 22.62 -54.41 -22.72
C PRO A 18 22.09 -52.99 -22.47
N PRO A 19 22.83 -52.14 -21.73
CA PRO A 19 22.41 -50.77 -21.50
C PRO A 19 22.27 -50.05 -22.84
N LEU A 20 21.14 -49.37 -23.03
CA LEU A 20 20.94 -48.44 -24.14
C LEU A 20 22.09 -47.41 -24.14
N PRO A 21 22.59 -46.98 -25.31
CA PRO A 21 23.56 -45.90 -25.38
C PRO A 21 22.96 -44.66 -24.72
N SER A 22 23.60 -44.18 -23.67
CA SER A 22 23.21 -42.95 -22.98
C SER A 22 23.41 -41.78 -23.93
N THR A 23 22.33 -41.30 -24.52
CA THR A 23 22.30 -39.98 -25.14
C THR A 23 22.64 -38.97 -24.05
N PRO A 24 23.65 -38.09 -24.24
CA PRO A 24 23.94 -37.07 -23.26
C PRO A 24 22.71 -36.17 -23.12
N LEU A 25 22.23 -36.03 -21.88
CA LEU A 25 21.29 -34.98 -21.52
C LEU A 25 21.89 -33.64 -21.97
N PRO A 26 21.10 -32.72 -22.56
CA PRO A 26 21.58 -31.39 -22.89
C PRO A 26 22.15 -30.76 -21.61
N GLY A 27 23.42 -30.36 -21.72
CA GLY A 27 24.32 -30.21 -20.58
C GLY A 27 23.78 -29.33 -19.45
N THR A 28 23.95 -29.82 -18.23
CA THR A 28 24.10 -28.94 -17.07
C THR A 28 25.38 -28.16 -17.28
N ALA A 29 25.25 -26.92 -17.76
CA ALA A 29 26.33 -25.95 -17.69
C ALA A 29 26.83 -25.88 -16.23
N PRO A 30 28.14 -25.74 -15.98
CA PRO A 30 28.63 -25.37 -14.65
C PRO A 30 27.88 -24.12 -14.20
N PRO A 31 27.72 -23.84 -12.87
CA PRO A 31 27.08 -22.61 -12.42
C PRO A 31 27.78 -21.45 -13.10
N GLY A 32 27.10 -20.89 -14.10
CA GLY A 32 27.64 -19.82 -14.92
C GLY A 32 27.89 -18.68 -13.96
N THR A 33 29.15 -18.26 -13.88
CA THR A 33 29.49 -16.93 -13.39
C THR A 33 28.46 -15.97 -13.95
N ALA A 34 27.71 -15.31 -13.05
CA ALA A 34 26.74 -14.29 -13.44
C ALA A 34 27.42 -13.38 -14.47
N PRO A 35 26.73 -13.01 -15.58
CA PRO A 35 27.35 -12.25 -16.64
C PRO A 35 28.07 -11.06 -16.04
N HIS A 36 29.40 -11.05 -16.17
CA HIS A 36 30.25 -10.00 -15.63
C HIS A 36 29.77 -8.71 -16.27
N TYR A 37 29.17 -7.82 -15.49
CA TYR A 37 28.66 -6.56 -15.99
C TYR A 37 29.84 -5.78 -16.60
N ALA A 38 29.84 -5.67 -17.93
CA ALA A 38 30.76 -4.80 -18.65
C ALA A 38 30.07 -3.43 -18.77
N PRO A 39 30.46 -2.43 -17.97
CA PRO A 39 29.85 -1.12 -18.06
C PRO A 39 30.11 -0.54 -19.47
N PRO A 40 29.07 -0.06 -20.18
CA PRO A 40 29.30 0.64 -21.44
C PRO A 40 30.14 1.89 -21.18
N GLY A 41 30.98 2.26 -22.15
CA GLY A 41 31.87 3.43 -22.07
C GLY A 41 31.15 4.68 -21.57
N ALA A 42 31.85 5.46 -20.75
CA ALA A 42 31.34 6.51 -19.86
C ALA A 42 30.51 7.61 -20.56
N LEU A 43 29.24 7.33 -20.80
CA LEU A 43 28.21 8.33 -21.06
C LEU A 43 27.44 8.54 -19.76
N GLY A 44 27.61 9.70 -19.13
CA GLY A 44 26.90 10.05 -17.90
C GLY A 44 25.39 10.07 -18.12
N ILE A 45 24.59 9.80 -17.08
CA ILE A 45 23.11 9.72 -17.17
C ILE A 45 22.49 10.95 -17.84
N LYS A 46 23.11 12.14 -17.71
CA LYS A 46 22.67 13.39 -18.38
C LYS A 46 22.71 13.32 -19.92
N SER A 47 23.40 12.34 -20.50
CA SER A 47 23.45 12.11 -21.95
C SER A 47 22.36 11.15 -22.45
N TRP A 48 21.65 10.48 -21.53
CA TRP A 48 20.52 9.63 -21.89
C TRP A 48 19.31 10.48 -22.29
N ALA A 49 18.39 9.88 -23.04
CA ALA A 49 17.06 10.44 -23.26
C ALA A 49 16.43 10.76 -21.90
N GLU A 50 15.75 11.90 -21.81
CA GLU A 50 15.21 12.40 -20.54
C GLU A 50 14.27 11.39 -19.88
N GLU A 51 13.50 10.66 -20.69
CA GLU A 51 12.59 9.61 -20.23
C GLU A 51 13.26 8.34 -19.67
N ASP A 52 14.56 8.15 -19.93
CA ASP A 52 15.37 7.04 -19.42
C ASP A 52 16.18 7.44 -18.18
N ARG A 53 16.24 8.73 -17.85
CA ARG A 53 16.93 9.20 -16.65
C ARG A 53 16.07 8.87 -15.42
N PRO A 54 16.60 8.24 -14.37
CA PRO A 54 15.78 7.69 -13.29
C PRO A 54 14.84 8.69 -12.60
N ARG A 55 15.29 9.93 -12.34
CA ARG A 55 14.49 10.94 -11.63
C ARG A 55 13.34 11.45 -12.50
N GLU A 56 13.65 11.77 -13.73
CA GLU A 56 12.72 12.26 -14.74
C GLU A 56 11.70 11.17 -15.11
N LYS A 57 12.16 9.93 -15.29
CA LYS A 57 11.31 8.74 -15.48
C LYS A 57 10.35 8.54 -14.30
N LEU A 58 10.82 8.72 -13.06
CA LEU A 58 9.98 8.61 -11.86
C LEU A 58 8.89 9.71 -11.84
N MET A 59 9.22 10.93 -12.27
CA MET A 59 8.25 12.03 -12.36
C MET A 59 7.22 11.81 -13.47
N ALA A 60 7.63 11.32 -14.64
CA ALA A 60 6.77 11.19 -15.82
C ALA A 60 5.94 9.89 -15.83
N LYS A 61 6.55 8.76 -15.45
CA LYS A 61 5.95 7.41 -15.58
C LYS A 61 5.64 6.76 -14.23
N GLY A 62 6.04 7.38 -13.11
CA GLY A 62 5.78 6.90 -11.76
C GLY A 62 6.72 5.76 -11.30
N ARG A 63 6.66 5.43 -10.00
CA ARG A 63 7.57 4.48 -9.34
C ARG A 63 7.60 3.07 -9.94
N ALA A 64 6.48 2.61 -10.53
CA ALA A 64 6.36 1.25 -11.07
C ALA A 64 7.14 1.06 -12.39
N ALA A 65 7.53 2.15 -13.06
CA ALA A 65 8.29 2.09 -14.31
C ALA A 65 9.79 1.89 -14.09
N LEU A 66 10.27 2.02 -12.85
CA LEU A 66 11.68 1.91 -12.51
C LEU A 66 12.04 0.49 -12.08
N SER A 67 13.22 0.05 -12.49
CA SER A 67 13.90 -1.10 -11.94
C SER A 67 14.47 -0.81 -10.55
N ASP A 68 14.78 -1.86 -9.79
CA ASP A 68 15.44 -1.76 -8.49
C ASP A 68 16.77 -0.99 -8.57
N ALA A 69 17.53 -1.20 -9.65
CA ALA A 69 18.78 -0.49 -9.89
C ALA A 69 18.56 1.02 -10.10
N GLU A 70 17.50 1.42 -10.81
CA GLU A 70 17.16 2.83 -11.01
C GLU A 70 16.68 3.47 -9.69
N LEU A 71 15.88 2.76 -8.90
CA LEU A 71 15.43 3.24 -7.58
C LEU A 71 16.61 3.45 -6.64
N ILE A 72 17.53 2.49 -6.57
CA ILE A 72 18.77 2.61 -5.79
C ILE A 72 19.64 3.74 -6.34
N ALA A 73 19.80 3.88 -7.65
CA ALA A 73 20.60 4.94 -8.26
C ALA A 73 20.11 6.35 -7.88
N ILE A 74 18.80 6.54 -7.72
CA ILE A 74 18.23 7.80 -7.23
C ILE A 74 18.71 8.09 -5.81
N LEU A 75 18.72 7.08 -4.93
CA LEU A 75 19.23 7.19 -3.55
C LEU A 75 20.72 7.49 -3.51
N LEU A 76 21.52 6.84 -4.38
CA LEU A 76 22.95 7.07 -4.47
C LEU A 76 23.30 8.48 -4.96
N GLY A 77 22.42 9.08 -5.77
CA GLY A 77 22.52 10.44 -6.31
C GLY A 77 23.58 10.63 -7.38
N SER A 78 24.73 9.97 -7.26
CA SER A 78 25.84 10.02 -8.20
C SER A 78 26.56 8.68 -8.32
N GLY A 79 27.21 8.47 -9.46
CA GLY A 79 28.11 7.33 -9.69
C GLY A 79 29.55 7.62 -9.26
N THR A 80 30.50 7.01 -9.96
CA THR A 80 31.92 7.33 -9.90
C THR A 80 32.35 8.08 -11.17
N THR A 81 33.65 8.36 -11.32
CA THR A 81 34.21 8.87 -12.57
C THR A 81 34.10 7.87 -13.73
N LYS A 82 33.96 6.57 -13.45
CA LYS A 82 33.93 5.49 -14.45
C LYS A 82 32.56 4.84 -14.61
N LEU A 83 31.68 4.96 -13.62
CA LEU A 83 30.41 4.25 -13.53
C LEU A 83 29.29 5.24 -13.25
N THR A 84 28.16 5.11 -13.91
CA THR A 84 26.96 5.87 -13.56
C THR A 84 26.37 5.39 -12.22
N ALA A 85 25.45 6.17 -11.65
CA ALA A 85 24.75 5.74 -10.43
C ALA A 85 23.96 4.44 -10.65
N VAL A 86 23.41 4.23 -11.85
CA VAL A 86 22.70 3.01 -12.24
C VAL A 86 23.67 1.83 -12.35
N ASP A 87 24.87 2.03 -12.86
CA ASP A 87 25.90 0.98 -12.94
C ASP A 87 26.35 0.53 -11.55
N VAL A 88 26.59 1.50 -10.65
CA VAL A 88 26.94 1.21 -9.26
C VAL A 88 25.81 0.42 -8.57
N ALA A 89 24.56 0.83 -8.78
CA ALA A 89 23.40 0.12 -8.24
C ALA A 89 23.27 -1.31 -8.79
N LYS A 90 23.49 -1.52 -10.10
CA LYS A 90 23.51 -2.86 -10.72
C LYS A 90 24.58 -3.75 -10.12
N LEU A 91 25.81 -3.25 -9.96
CA LEU A 91 26.91 -4.02 -9.35
C LEU A 91 26.62 -4.39 -7.90
N MET A 92 26.00 -3.48 -7.14
CA MET A 92 25.60 -3.75 -5.76
C MET A 92 24.53 -4.84 -5.69
N LEU A 93 23.48 -4.76 -6.52
CA LEU A 93 22.44 -5.79 -6.60
C LEU A 93 23.00 -7.14 -7.04
N GLN A 94 23.89 -7.16 -8.05
CA GLN A 94 24.54 -8.39 -8.50
C GLN A 94 25.37 -9.05 -7.40
N GLY A 95 26.05 -8.26 -6.56
CA GLY A 95 26.83 -8.76 -5.44
C GLY A 95 26.03 -9.52 -4.39
N VAL A 96 24.71 -9.34 -4.36
CA VAL A 96 23.77 -10.03 -3.48
C VAL A 96 22.76 -10.90 -4.25
N GLY A 97 23.08 -11.27 -5.49
CA GLY A 97 22.23 -12.15 -6.31
C GLY A 97 20.92 -11.52 -6.80
N ASN A 98 20.85 -10.18 -6.88
CA ASN A 98 19.65 -9.40 -7.20
C ASN A 98 18.49 -9.62 -6.21
N ASP A 99 18.79 -9.94 -4.95
CA ASP A 99 17.80 -10.06 -3.88
C ASP A 99 17.84 -8.84 -2.94
N LEU A 100 16.77 -8.04 -2.95
CA LEU A 100 16.63 -6.89 -2.05
C LEU A 100 16.61 -7.27 -0.57
N ASN A 101 16.15 -8.48 -0.21
CA ASN A 101 16.18 -8.94 1.18
C ASN A 101 17.60 -9.27 1.62
N ALA A 102 18.42 -9.82 0.71
CA ALA A 102 19.84 -10.03 0.97
C ALA A 102 20.57 -8.68 1.08
N LEU A 103 20.28 -7.74 0.18
CA LEU A 103 20.82 -6.37 0.25
C LEU A 103 20.50 -5.68 1.60
N ALA A 104 19.27 -5.84 2.09
CA ALA A 104 18.83 -5.23 3.35
C ALA A 104 19.53 -5.79 4.61
N LYS A 105 20.22 -6.94 4.50
CA LYS A 105 20.99 -7.55 5.59
C LYS A 105 22.46 -7.14 5.57
N GLU A 106 22.94 -6.52 4.50
CA GLU A 106 24.32 -6.06 4.40
C GLU A 106 24.59 -4.91 5.40
N SER A 107 25.70 -5.00 6.14
CA SER A 107 26.16 -3.90 6.97
C SER A 107 26.73 -2.76 6.13
N VAL A 108 26.82 -1.56 6.71
CA VAL A 108 27.49 -0.40 6.08
C VAL A 108 28.89 -0.77 5.55
N LYS A 109 29.66 -1.54 6.34
CA LYS A 109 31.00 -1.99 5.95
C LYS A 109 30.99 -2.89 4.72
N GLN A 110 29.99 -3.76 4.58
CA GLN A 110 29.89 -4.64 3.42
C GLN A 110 29.44 -3.86 2.18
N LEU A 111 28.48 -2.94 2.33
CA LEU A 111 28.05 -2.06 1.24
C LEU A 111 29.19 -1.19 0.70
N CYS A 112 30.06 -0.70 1.59
CA CYS A 112 31.26 0.06 1.20
C CYS A 112 32.29 -0.74 0.38
N ARG A 113 32.15 -2.06 0.25
CA ARG A 113 33.00 -2.88 -0.64
C ARG A 113 32.65 -2.68 -2.12
N HIS A 114 31.44 -2.20 -2.43
CA HIS A 114 31.04 -1.96 -3.80
C HIS A 114 31.68 -0.67 -4.34
N PRO A 115 32.19 -0.66 -5.58
CA PRO A 115 32.82 0.52 -6.18
C PRO A 115 31.89 1.75 -6.16
N GLY A 116 32.37 2.86 -5.61
CA GLY A 116 31.62 4.12 -5.58
C GLY A 116 30.64 4.29 -4.43
N ILE A 117 30.59 3.32 -3.50
CA ILE A 117 29.80 3.40 -2.27
C ILE A 117 30.72 3.80 -1.12
N GLY A 118 30.69 5.08 -0.76
CA GLY A 118 31.25 5.57 0.51
C GLY A 118 30.22 5.45 1.64
N GLU A 119 30.67 5.71 2.86
CA GLU A 119 29.87 5.57 4.07
C GLU A 119 28.52 6.33 4.00
N ALA A 120 28.52 7.56 3.51
CA ALA A 120 27.29 8.34 3.35
C ALA A 120 26.25 7.65 2.45
N LYS A 121 26.68 7.12 1.29
CA LYS A 121 25.79 6.42 0.36
C LYS A 121 25.31 5.09 0.93
N ALA A 122 26.18 4.35 1.63
CA ALA A 122 25.81 3.12 2.31
C ALA A 122 24.75 3.37 3.39
N ILE A 123 24.93 4.40 4.22
CA ILE A 123 23.96 4.80 5.24
C ILE A 123 22.62 5.17 4.61
N THR A 124 22.61 5.90 3.49
CA THR A 124 21.37 6.22 2.76
C THR A 124 20.61 4.97 2.32
N VAL A 125 21.31 3.98 1.76
CA VAL A 125 20.69 2.72 1.31
C VAL A 125 20.14 1.93 2.51
N VAL A 126 20.92 1.79 3.59
CA VAL A 126 20.47 1.12 4.82
C VAL A 126 19.22 1.79 5.39
N ALA A 127 19.22 3.13 5.48
CA ALA A 127 18.08 3.89 5.97
C ALA A 127 16.83 3.68 5.10
N ALA A 128 16.98 3.69 3.78
CA ALA A 128 15.86 3.46 2.86
C ALA A 128 15.25 2.05 2.99
N LEU A 129 16.10 1.02 3.10
CA LEU A 129 15.67 -0.36 3.26
C LEU A 129 14.99 -0.59 4.62
N GLU A 130 15.53 0.02 5.69
CA GLU A 130 14.93 -0.02 7.03
C GLU A 130 13.56 0.68 7.06
N LEU A 131 13.40 1.82 6.38
CA LEU A 131 12.09 2.46 6.23
C LEU A 131 11.11 1.56 5.49
N GLY A 132 11.56 0.85 4.45
CA GLY A 132 10.77 -0.15 3.75
C GLY A 132 10.31 -1.29 4.66
N ARG A 133 11.21 -1.81 5.50
CA ARG A 133 10.91 -2.86 6.50
C ARG A 133 9.91 -2.37 7.53
N ARG A 134 10.15 -1.22 8.16
CA ARG A 134 9.22 -0.62 9.14
C ARG A 134 7.86 -0.33 8.56
N ARG A 135 7.78 0.09 7.29
CA ARG A 135 6.50 0.28 6.61
C ARG A 135 5.73 -1.03 6.45
N LYS A 136 6.42 -2.15 6.19
CA LYS A 136 5.80 -3.47 6.07
C LYS A 136 5.34 -4.01 7.43
N GLU A 137 6.10 -3.74 8.49
CA GLU A 137 5.82 -4.16 9.87
C GLU A 137 4.87 -3.22 10.62
N ALA A 138 4.68 -1.99 10.12
CA ALA A 138 3.70 -1.08 10.66
C ALA A 138 2.31 -1.66 10.38
N ASP A 139 1.75 -2.36 11.37
CA ASP A 139 0.33 -2.61 11.43
C ASP A 139 -0.37 -1.27 11.26
N ALA A 140 -1.24 -1.17 10.24
CA ALA A 140 -2.15 -0.05 10.18
C ALA A 140 -2.96 -0.11 11.48
N ALA A 141 -2.83 0.92 12.33
CA ALA A 141 -3.60 1.03 13.56
C ALA A 141 -5.05 0.62 13.26
N PRO A 142 -5.67 -0.25 14.07
CA PRO A 142 -6.97 -0.83 13.76
C PRO A 142 -7.94 0.32 13.47
N ARG A 143 -8.31 0.46 12.20
CA ARG A 143 -9.22 1.50 11.76
C ARG A 143 -10.64 1.04 12.08
N THR A 144 -11.41 1.91 12.71
CA THR A 144 -12.81 1.64 13.04
C THR A 144 -13.58 1.30 11.77
N THR A 145 -14.28 0.17 11.77
CA THR A 145 -15.25 -0.18 10.74
C THR A 145 -16.63 0.22 11.24
N ILE A 146 -17.40 0.93 10.42
CA ILE A 146 -18.77 1.32 10.74
C ILE A 146 -19.73 0.23 10.28
N THR A 147 -20.44 -0.36 11.23
CA THR A 147 -21.46 -1.39 11.00
C THR A 147 -22.85 -0.94 11.44
N CYS A 148 -22.94 0.04 12.34
CA CYS A 148 -24.19 0.62 12.81
C CYS A 148 -24.01 2.08 13.27
N SER A 149 -25.12 2.79 13.50
CA SER A 149 -25.14 4.17 14.00
C SER A 149 -24.42 4.36 15.34
N ARG A 150 -24.40 3.33 16.18
CA ARG A 150 -23.68 3.33 17.46
C ARG A 150 -22.16 3.40 17.28
N ASP A 151 -21.62 2.82 16.21
CA ASP A 151 -20.20 2.93 15.89
C ASP A 151 -19.82 4.38 15.56
N ILE A 152 -20.70 5.08 14.83
CA ILE A 152 -20.57 6.50 14.47
C ILE A 152 -20.55 7.35 15.75
N TYR A 153 -21.53 7.14 16.63
CA TYR A 153 -21.64 7.85 17.91
C TYR A 153 -20.37 7.67 18.77
N ASN A 154 -19.93 6.41 18.95
CA ASN A 154 -18.74 6.12 19.75
C ASN A 154 -17.47 6.70 19.13
N LEU A 155 -17.35 6.70 17.80
CA LEU A 155 -16.21 7.24 17.06
C LEU A 155 -16.07 8.76 17.22
N ILE A 156 -17.19 9.48 17.17
CA ILE A 156 -17.21 10.96 17.13
C ILE A 156 -17.31 11.59 18.52
N ARG A 157 -17.81 10.85 19.52
CA ARG A 157 -17.99 11.33 20.90
C ARG A 157 -16.78 12.08 21.47
N PRO A 158 -15.52 11.60 21.36
CA PRO A 158 -14.37 12.34 21.90
C PRO A 158 -14.14 13.72 21.26
N ASN A 159 -14.75 14.00 20.11
CA ASN A 159 -14.65 15.27 19.42
C ASN A 159 -15.77 16.24 19.77
N LEU A 160 -16.96 15.73 20.12
CA LEU A 160 -18.16 16.55 20.30
C LEU A 160 -18.63 16.66 21.75
N MET A 161 -18.13 15.79 22.63
CA MET A 161 -18.51 15.78 24.03
C MET A 161 -18.17 17.11 24.71
N ASP A 162 -19.12 17.62 25.51
CA ASP A 162 -19.01 18.85 26.29
C ASP A 162 -18.81 20.15 25.46
N LEU A 163 -18.99 20.09 24.13
CA LEU A 163 -18.87 21.29 23.30
C LEU A 163 -20.03 22.27 23.57
N PRO A 164 -19.74 23.56 23.89
CA PRO A 164 -20.78 24.56 24.13
C PRO A 164 -21.34 25.18 22.83
N HIS A 165 -20.89 24.71 21.67
CA HIS A 165 -21.25 25.22 20.35
C HIS A 165 -21.50 24.07 19.36
N GLU A 166 -22.19 24.38 18.27
CA GLU A 166 -22.44 23.40 17.22
C GLU A 166 -21.24 23.24 16.29
N GLU A 167 -20.92 22.01 15.92
CA GLU A 167 -19.99 21.66 14.86
C GLU A 167 -20.64 20.68 13.89
N PHE A 168 -20.31 20.83 12.60
CA PHE A 168 -20.70 19.88 11.56
C PHE A 168 -19.46 19.12 11.10
N TRP A 169 -19.55 17.80 11.14
CA TRP A 169 -18.48 16.86 10.85
C TRP A 169 -18.87 15.93 9.72
N VAL A 170 -17.83 15.49 9.02
CA VAL A 170 -17.91 14.53 7.94
C VAL A 170 -16.95 13.39 8.24
N ILE A 171 -17.47 12.16 8.19
CA ILE A 171 -16.67 10.93 8.31
C ILE A 171 -16.60 10.29 6.93
N LEU A 172 -15.38 10.08 6.46
CA LEU A 172 -15.08 9.51 5.15
C LEU A 172 -14.78 8.04 5.30
N LEU A 173 -15.43 7.22 4.47
CA LEU A 173 -15.32 5.77 4.51
C LEU A 173 -14.78 5.22 3.20
N ASN A 174 -14.07 4.09 3.29
CA ASN A 174 -13.75 3.28 2.11
C ASN A 174 -14.89 2.29 1.79
N ARG A 175 -14.74 1.50 0.71
CA ARG A 175 -15.74 0.49 0.28
C ARG A 175 -16.09 -0.57 1.33
N ALA A 176 -15.22 -0.80 2.31
CA ALA A 176 -15.45 -1.74 3.40
C ALA A 176 -16.01 -1.05 4.67
N ASN A 177 -16.52 0.18 4.54
CA ASN A 177 -16.99 1.02 5.63
C ASN A 177 -15.93 1.28 6.73
N VAL A 178 -14.66 1.21 6.37
CA VAL A 178 -13.55 1.53 7.27
C VAL A 178 -13.31 3.03 7.24
N VAL A 179 -13.21 3.65 8.42
CA VAL A 179 -12.96 5.08 8.58
C VAL A 179 -11.60 5.44 7.98
N MET A 180 -11.64 6.27 6.94
CA MET A 180 -10.46 6.86 6.33
C MET A 180 -10.05 8.13 7.09
N ARG A 181 -11.04 8.99 7.39
CA ARG A 181 -10.83 10.27 8.04
C ARG A 181 -12.12 10.78 8.69
N LYS A 182 -11.99 11.64 9.71
CA LYS A 182 -13.06 12.49 10.21
C LYS A 182 -12.60 13.95 10.17
N THR A 183 -13.43 14.84 9.65
CA THR A 183 -13.09 16.24 9.42
C THR A 183 -14.23 17.14 9.87
N ALA A 184 -13.93 18.16 10.68
CA ALA A 184 -14.87 19.25 10.98
C ALA A 184 -14.98 20.16 9.75
N ILE A 185 -16.19 20.33 9.23
CA ILE A 185 -16.49 21.19 8.08
C ILE A 185 -16.84 22.60 8.54
N SER A 186 -17.57 22.73 9.64
CA SER A 186 -17.96 24.02 10.17
C SER A 186 -18.01 24.01 11.69
N ARG A 187 -17.77 25.18 12.28
CA ARG A 187 -17.95 25.48 13.70
C ARG A 187 -18.87 26.68 13.79
N GLY A 188 -20.02 26.48 14.40
CA GLY A 188 -21.07 27.47 14.58
C GLY A 188 -21.11 28.05 15.98
N GLY A 189 -22.21 28.72 16.29
CA GLY A 189 -22.52 29.20 17.64
C GLY A 189 -23.51 28.25 18.35
N VAL A 190 -24.20 28.79 19.34
CA VAL A 190 -25.28 28.07 20.05
C VAL A 190 -26.56 27.96 19.19
N ALA A 191 -26.72 28.86 18.21
CA ALA A 191 -27.92 28.98 17.38
C ALA A 191 -27.87 28.18 16.07
N GLY A 192 -26.77 27.48 15.79
CA GLY A 192 -26.58 26.86 14.48
C GLY A 192 -25.14 26.86 13.98
N THR A 193 -24.84 25.94 13.07
CA THR A 193 -23.70 26.02 12.14
C THR A 193 -24.16 25.89 10.69
N VAL A 194 -23.40 26.46 9.75
CA VAL A 194 -23.67 26.33 8.31
C VAL A 194 -22.75 25.28 7.72
N ALA A 195 -23.32 24.19 7.21
CA ALA A 195 -22.58 23.19 6.46
C ALA A 195 -22.73 23.45 4.95
N ASP A 196 -21.64 23.79 4.27
CA ASP A 196 -21.64 23.99 2.81
C ASP A 196 -21.45 22.64 2.10
N PRO A 197 -22.42 22.17 1.29
CA PRO A 197 -22.27 20.97 0.47
C PRO A 197 -21.00 20.96 -0.38
N LYS A 198 -20.56 22.11 -0.90
CA LYS A 198 -19.34 22.19 -1.72
C LYS A 198 -18.11 21.78 -0.91
N MET A 199 -18.02 22.23 0.34
CA MET A 199 -16.90 21.89 1.22
C MET A 199 -16.93 20.42 1.65
N ILE A 200 -18.12 19.89 1.93
CA ILE A 200 -18.33 18.47 2.25
C ILE A 200 -17.83 17.58 1.09
N PHE A 201 -18.32 17.83 -0.13
CA PHE A 201 -17.94 17.02 -1.29
C PHE A 201 -16.51 17.25 -1.74
N LYS A 202 -15.97 18.47 -1.61
CA LYS A 202 -14.54 18.75 -1.86
C LYS A 202 -13.65 17.83 -1.01
N GLU A 203 -13.87 17.80 0.30
CA GLU A 203 -13.07 16.98 1.21
C GLU A 203 -13.19 15.49 0.87
N ALA A 204 -14.41 15.01 0.58
CA ALA A 204 -14.62 13.60 0.26
C ALA A 204 -13.99 13.18 -1.08
N LEU A 205 -14.04 14.04 -2.09
CA LEU A 205 -13.42 13.81 -3.40
C LEU A 205 -11.89 13.87 -3.32
N GLU A 206 -11.33 14.85 -2.60
CA GLU A 206 -9.87 14.98 -2.40
C GLU A 206 -9.27 13.75 -1.72
N GLN A 207 -10.03 13.10 -0.83
CA GLN A 207 -9.60 11.89 -0.12
C GLN A 207 -10.01 10.58 -0.82
N LEU A 208 -10.68 10.65 -1.98
CA LEU A 208 -11.18 9.48 -2.71
C LEU A 208 -12.05 8.55 -1.84
N ALA A 209 -12.94 9.15 -1.03
CA ALA A 209 -13.88 8.42 -0.22
C ALA A 209 -14.83 7.58 -1.10
N SER A 210 -15.27 6.43 -0.58
CA SER A 210 -16.30 5.59 -1.22
C SER A 210 -17.70 5.92 -0.73
N SER A 211 -17.83 6.50 0.45
CA SER A 211 -19.09 6.96 1.02
C SER A 211 -18.82 7.95 2.17
N ILE A 212 -19.87 8.65 2.59
CA ILE A 212 -19.81 9.72 3.59
C ILE A 212 -20.84 9.47 4.70
N ILE A 213 -20.48 9.81 5.93
CA ILE A 213 -21.43 9.99 7.05
C ILE A 213 -21.35 11.43 7.52
N LEU A 214 -22.51 12.02 7.77
CA LEU A 214 -22.66 13.37 8.30
C LEU A 214 -22.89 13.30 9.81
N VAL A 215 -22.33 14.24 10.58
CA VAL A 215 -22.60 14.35 12.01
C VAL A 215 -22.67 15.81 12.41
N HIS A 216 -23.64 16.20 13.23
CA HIS A 216 -23.57 17.46 13.97
C HIS A 216 -24.06 17.30 15.40
N ASN A 217 -23.66 18.19 16.30
CA ASN A 217 -24.16 18.22 17.68
C ASN A 217 -25.15 19.37 17.89
N HIS A 218 -26.08 19.16 18.81
CA HIS A 218 -26.88 20.24 19.39
C HIS A 218 -26.46 20.43 20.87
N PRO A 219 -25.81 21.55 21.25
CA PRO A 219 -25.45 21.85 22.64
C PRO A 219 -26.64 21.87 23.60
N SER A 220 -27.85 22.11 23.08
CA SER A 220 -29.10 22.05 23.87
C SER A 220 -29.44 20.64 24.36
N GLY A 221 -28.79 19.61 23.83
CA GLY A 221 -29.07 18.20 24.10
C GLY A 221 -30.26 17.62 23.32
N ASN A 222 -31.04 18.47 22.63
CA ASN A 222 -32.15 18.03 21.79
C ASN A 222 -31.64 17.25 20.58
N ARG A 223 -32.14 16.03 20.38
CA ARG A 223 -31.73 15.16 19.27
C ARG A 223 -32.64 15.25 18.05
N ASN A 224 -33.78 15.92 18.18
CA ASN A 224 -34.71 16.03 17.07
C ASN A 224 -34.12 16.93 15.98
N PRO A 225 -34.15 16.48 14.71
CA PRO A 225 -33.67 17.30 13.60
C PRO A 225 -34.54 18.54 13.43
N SER A 226 -33.90 19.66 13.16
CA SER A 226 -34.56 20.87 12.68
C SER A 226 -35.03 20.70 11.23
N ALA A 227 -35.91 21.60 10.76
CA ALA A 227 -36.28 21.64 9.35
C ALA A 227 -35.07 21.91 8.44
N ALA A 228 -34.07 22.65 8.93
CA ALA A 228 -32.83 22.91 8.19
C ALA A 228 -31.99 21.64 8.05
N ASP A 229 -31.89 20.83 9.10
CA ASP A 229 -31.17 19.55 9.07
C ASP A 229 -31.79 18.61 8.03
N ILE A 230 -33.12 18.44 8.06
CA ILE A 230 -33.84 17.57 7.12
C ILE A 230 -33.61 18.02 5.67
N GLN A 231 -33.71 19.32 5.40
CA GLN A 231 -33.50 19.86 4.05
C GLN A 231 -32.05 19.68 3.58
N LEU A 232 -31.08 19.91 4.46
CA LEU A 232 -29.67 19.72 4.17
C LEU A 232 -29.36 18.25 3.89
N THR A 233 -29.83 17.33 4.73
CA THR A 233 -29.67 15.88 4.55
C THR A 233 -30.19 15.45 3.19
N LYS A 234 -31.41 15.86 2.83
CA LYS A 234 -32.04 15.51 1.55
C LYS A 234 -31.20 16.00 0.37
N LYS A 235 -30.77 17.27 0.41
CA LYS A 235 -29.93 17.88 -0.62
C LYS A 235 -28.58 17.14 -0.78
N LEU A 236 -27.95 16.77 0.33
CA LEU A 236 -26.68 16.04 0.32
C LEU A 236 -26.85 14.60 -0.16
N LYS A 237 -27.94 13.92 0.21
CA LYS A 237 -28.27 12.58 -0.28
C LYS A 237 -28.42 12.57 -1.80
N GLU A 238 -29.21 13.49 -2.35
CA GLU A 238 -29.42 13.61 -3.80
C GLU A 238 -28.11 13.91 -4.54
N ALA A 239 -27.31 14.86 -4.04
CA ALA A 239 -26.01 15.18 -4.63
C ALA A 239 -25.00 14.03 -4.53
N GLY A 240 -24.97 13.31 -3.41
CA GLY A 240 -24.10 12.15 -3.20
C GLY A 240 -24.45 11.00 -4.13
N GLN A 241 -25.74 10.74 -4.36
CA GLN A 241 -26.19 9.76 -5.36
C GLN A 241 -25.73 10.12 -6.77
N PHE A 242 -25.81 11.40 -7.16
CA PHE A 242 -25.35 11.86 -8.47
C PHE A 242 -23.83 11.70 -8.68
N LEU A 243 -23.04 11.83 -7.60
CA LEU A 243 -21.58 11.74 -7.64
C LEU A 243 -21.04 10.32 -7.41
N ASP A 244 -21.90 9.30 -7.31
CA ASP A 244 -21.55 7.94 -6.87
C ASP A 244 -20.82 7.93 -5.51
N LEU A 245 -21.21 8.87 -4.63
CA LEU A 245 -20.64 9.08 -3.32
C LEU A 245 -21.75 9.13 -2.26
N PRO A 246 -22.34 7.99 -1.91
CA PRO A 246 -23.55 7.92 -1.09
C PRO A 246 -23.31 8.46 0.33
N ILE A 247 -24.31 9.19 0.83
CA ILE A 247 -24.42 9.51 2.26
C ILE A 247 -25.05 8.28 2.94
N LEU A 248 -24.34 7.66 3.88
CA LEU A 248 -24.81 6.45 4.56
C LEU A 248 -25.64 6.74 5.81
N ASP A 249 -25.34 7.83 6.50
CA ASP A 249 -26.10 8.28 7.67
C ASP A 249 -25.90 9.79 7.90
N HIS A 250 -26.83 10.38 8.64
CA HIS A 250 -26.68 11.68 9.27
C HIS A 250 -27.01 11.54 10.76
N LEU A 251 -26.01 11.75 11.62
CA LEU A 251 -26.13 11.58 13.05
C LEU A 251 -26.25 12.94 13.75
N ILE A 252 -27.28 13.13 14.56
CA ILE A 252 -27.37 14.26 15.50
C ILE A 252 -26.88 13.78 16.87
N TYR A 253 -25.72 14.27 17.28
CA TYR A 253 -25.06 13.91 18.54
C TYR A 253 -25.58 14.76 19.72
N SER A 254 -25.79 14.11 20.86
CA SER A 254 -25.76 14.75 22.18
C SER A 254 -25.05 13.86 23.21
N ASP A 255 -24.65 14.41 24.36
CA ASP A 255 -23.87 13.65 25.35
C ASP A 255 -24.61 12.45 25.96
N GLN A 256 -25.94 12.46 25.84
CA GLN A 256 -26.80 11.41 26.37
C GLN A 256 -27.24 10.40 25.29
N GLY A 257 -26.85 10.58 24.02
CA GLY A 257 -27.24 9.70 22.91
C GLY A 257 -27.30 10.41 21.56
N TYR A 258 -28.01 9.84 20.61
CA TYR A 258 -28.05 10.39 19.25
C TYR A 258 -29.38 10.14 18.54
N TYR A 259 -29.59 10.84 17.43
CA TYR A 259 -30.59 10.54 16.41
C TYR A 259 -29.86 10.15 15.12
N SER A 260 -30.32 9.10 14.43
CA SER A 260 -29.76 8.64 13.16
C SER A 260 -30.86 8.74 12.11
N PHE A 261 -30.62 9.49 11.03
CA PHE A 261 -31.57 9.56 9.91
C PHE A 261 -31.74 8.20 9.23
N ALA A 262 -30.70 7.37 9.20
CA ALA A 262 -30.77 6.02 8.63
C ALA A 262 -31.61 5.08 9.50
N ASP A 263 -31.41 5.06 10.82
CA ASP A 263 -32.19 4.20 11.74
C ASP A 263 -33.69 4.56 11.73
N GLU A 264 -34.01 5.82 11.49
CA GLU A 264 -35.36 6.36 11.48
C GLU A 264 -36.05 6.26 10.09
N GLY A 265 -35.35 5.70 9.08
CA GLY A 265 -35.90 5.45 7.74
C GLY A 265 -36.14 6.71 6.90
N VAL A 266 -35.46 7.81 7.23
CA VAL A 266 -35.57 9.10 6.55
C VAL A 266 -34.44 9.33 5.53
N LEU A 267 -33.44 8.44 5.52
CA LEU A 267 -32.32 8.39 4.57
C LEU A 267 -32.44 7.25 3.56
#